data_AF-A0AAV0WJJ8-F1
#
_entry.id   AF-A0AAV0WJJ8-F1
#
_cell.length_a   1.000
_cell.length_b   1.000
_cell.length_c   1.000
_cell.angle_alpha   90.00
_cell.angle_beta   90.00
_cell.angle_gamma   90.00
#
_symmetry.space_group_name_H-M   'P 1'
#
loop_
_entity.id
_entity.type
_entity.pdbx_description
1 polymer ?
#
loop_
_entity_poly.entity_id
_entity_poly.type
_entity_poly.pdbx_seq_one_letter_code
_entity_poly.pdbx_strand_id
1 'polypeptide(L)' 'MIMEAISLNNRMFQNTKGQSFSQFSKDKYCSIVVNMDFNKWNSFMRREETDGIFSDFGNLFGFNRVFTRTQGMFKLPTL' A
#
# COMPACT_ATOMS: atom_id res chain seq x y z
N MET A 1 0.16 6.44 7.00
CA MET A 1 0.08 7.58 6.07
C MET A 1 0.40 8.89 6.80
N ILE A 2 1.36 8.84 7.72
CA ILE A 2 1.82 9.99 8.51
C ILE A 2 3.33 9.80 8.49
N MET A 3 3.97 10.39 7.49
CA MET A 3 5.41 10.27 7.32
C MET A 3 5.93 11.70 7.26
N GLU A 4 6.69 12.09 8.29
CA GLU A 4 7.33 13.40 8.35
C GLU A 4 8.32 13.57 7.20
N ALA A 5 8.58 14.81 6.80
CA ALA A 5 9.42 15.13 5.64
C ALA A 5 10.80 14.46 5.69
N ILE A 6 11.40 14.38 6.89
CA ILE A 6 12.70 13.73 7.13
C ILE A 6 12.62 12.22 6.87
N SER A 7 11.59 11.55 7.40
CA SER A 7 11.38 10.11 7.19
C SER A 7 11.09 9.79 5.73
N LEU A 8 10.36 10.66 5.04
CA LEU A 8 10.10 10.54 3.61
C LEU A 8 11.39 10.67 2.80
N ASN A 9 12.22 11.69 3.09
CA ASN A 9 13.47 11.91 2.38
C ASN A 9 14.44 10.73 2.57
N ASN A 10 14.55 10.22 3.80
CA ASN A 10 15.31 9.01 4.08
C ASN A 10 14.83 7.81 3.24
N ARG A 11 13.52 7.61 3.14
CA ARG A 11 12.96 6.51 2.35
C ARG A 11 13.21 6.69 0.85
N MET A 12 13.06 7.91 0.33
CA MET A 12 13.38 8.23 -1.07
C MET A 12 14.84 7.89 -1.39
N PHE A 13 15.77 8.35 -0.56
CA PHE A 13 17.19 8.04 -0.72
C PHE A 13 17.48 6.53 -0.68
N GLN A 14 16.90 5.79 0.29
CA GLN A 14 17.12 4.35 0.38
C GLN A 14 16.61 3.58 -0.84
N ASN A 15 15.51 4.03 -1.46
CA ASN A 15 14.93 3.41 -2.64
C ASN A 15 15.67 3.76 -3.94
N THR A 16 16.42 4.87 -3.99
CA THR A 16 17.11 5.34 -5.20
C THR A 16 18.64 5.24 -5.15
N LYS A 17 19.24 4.97 -3.99
CA LYS A 17 20.72 4.93 -3.79
C LYS A 17 21.49 4.02 -4.76
N GLY A 18 20.84 2.98 -5.30
CA GLY A 18 21.44 2.04 -6.25
C GLY A 18 21.08 2.29 -7.72
N GLN A 19 20.36 3.39 -8.01
CA GLN A 19 19.98 3.78 -9.37
C GLN A 19 21.05 4.64 -10.06
N SER A 20 22.00 5.21 -9.30
CA SER A 20 23.11 5.95 -9.87
C SER A 20 24.15 5.00 -10.47
N PHE A 21 24.37 5.12 -11.77
CA PHE A 21 25.46 4.46 -12.47
C PHE A 21 26.80 5.03 -11.95
N SER A 22 27.42 4.36 -10.98
CA SER A 22 28.84 4.56 -10.73
C SER A 22 29.64 3.61 -11.62
N GLN A 23 30.42 4.18 -12.52
CA GLN A 23 31.27 3.49 -13.49
C GLN A 23 32.34 2.58 -12.84
N PHE A 24 32.43 2.57 -11.51
CA PHE A 24 33.45 1.91 -10.70
C PHE A 24 32.94 0.78 -9.78
N SER A 25 31.64 0.45 -9.81
CA SER A 25 31.10 -0.65 -9.00
C SER A 25 31.13 -1.96 -9.80
N LYS A 26 31.93 -2.93 -9.36
CA LYS A 26 32.03 -4.28 -9.96
C LYS A 26 30.72 -5.07 -9.93
N ASP A 27 29.75 -4.65 -9.12
CA ASP A 27 28.47 -5.33 -9.01
C ASP A 27 27.43 -4.72 -9.97
N LYS A 28 27.03 -5.52 -10.97
CA LYS A 28 26.00 -5.16 -11.94
C LYS A 28 24.60 -5.30 -11.32
N TYR A 29 24.23 -4.41 -10.41
CA TYR A 29 22.85 -4.32 -9.94
C TYR A 29 22.01 -3.49 -10.92
N CYS A 30 20.92 -4.07 -11.43
CA CYS A 30 19.92 -3.36 -12.24
C CYS A 30 18.73 -3.02 -11.34
N SER A 31 18.44 -1.72 -11.18
CA SER A 31 17.25 -1.26 -10.48
C SER A 31 16.14 -1.00 -11.48
N ILE A 32 15.00 -1.67 -11.30
CA ILE A 32 13.80 -1.49 -12.13
C ILE A 32 12.76 -0.74 -11.28
N VAL A 33 12.25 0.36 -11.81
CA VAL A 33 11.19 1.16 -11.18
C VAL A 33 9.91 0.99 -11.97
N VAL A 34 8.84 0.57 -11.28
CA VAL A 34 7.49 0.49 -11.85
C VAL A 34 6.61 1.50 -11.14
N ASN A 35 6.11 2.48 -11.89
CA ASN A 35 5.07 3.38 -11.41
C ASN A 35 3.71 2.83 -11.85
N MET A 36 2.82 2.57 -10.88
CA MET A 36 1.49 2.03 -11.14
C MET A 36 0.44 3.07 -10.80
N ASP A 37 -0.38 3.42 -11.79
CA ASP A 37 -1.57 4.24 -11.63
C ASP A 37 -2.80 3.41 -11.98
N PHE A 38 -3.73 3.28 -11.05
CA PHE A 38 -4.89 2.40 -11.17
C PHE A 38 -6.15 3.22 -11.42
N ASN A 39 -6.88 2.88 -12.49
CA ASN A 39 -8.15 3.52 -12.80
C ASN A 39 -9.16 3.31 -11.65
N LYS A 40 -9.63 4.40 -11.04
CA LYS A 40 -10.64 4.38 -9.96
C LYS A 40 -10.34 3.34 -8.86
N TRP A 41 -9.08 3.21 -8.44
CA TRP A 41 -8.63 2.28 -7.39
C TRP A 41 -9.63 2.14 -6.24
N ASN A 42 -10.01 3.27 -5.64
CA ASN A 42 -10.93 3.31 -4.50
C ASN A 42 -12.33 2.75 -4.83
N SER A 43 -12.87 3.06 -6.01
CA SER A 43 -14.21 2.63 -6.43
C SER A 43 -14.25 1.17 -6.87
N PHE A 44 -13.11 0.63 -7.31
CA PHE A 44 -12.99 -0.78 -7.68
C PHE A 44 -12.63 -1.71 -6.54
N MET A 45 -12.35 -1.19 -5.33
CA MET A 45 -12.22 -2.05 -4.15
C MET A 45 -13.46 -2.92 -3.96
N ARG A 46 -13.26 -4.22 -3.79
CA ARG A 46 -14.33 -5.20 -3.56
C ARG A 46 -14.19 -5.89 -2.20
N ARG A 47 -15.31 -6.43 -1.70
CA ARG A 47 -15.33 -7.10 -0.41
C ARG A 47 -14.57 -8.42 -0.49
N GLU A 48 -14.78 -9.14 -1.58
CA GLU A 48 -14.24 -10.46 -1.82
C GLU A 48 -12.71 -10.46 -1.78
N GLU A 49 -12.09 -9.35 -2.20
CA GLU A 49 -10.62 -9.15 -2.18
C GLU A 49 -10.08 -8.74 -0.80
N THR A 50 -10.91 -8.16 0.06
CA THR A 50 -10.49 -7.52 1.33
C THR A 50 -10.94 -8.25 2.59
N ASP A 51 -11.91 -9.18 2.50
CA ASP A 51 -12.55 -9.83 3.65
C ASP A 51 -11.57 -10.61 4.53
N GLY A 52 -10.63 -11.35 3.92
CA GLY A 52 -9.60 -12.10 4.66
C GLY A 52 -8.70 -11.20 5.49
N ILE A 53 -8.11 -10.18 4.86
CA ILE A 53 -7.22 -9.21 5.54
C ILE A 53 -7.98 -8.46 6.65
N PHE A 54 -9.23 -8.06 6.40
CA PHE A 54 -10.06 -7.36 7.37
C PHE A 54 -10.50 -8.25 8.54
N SER A 55 -10.67 -9.54 8.31
CA SER A 55 -10.89 -10.53 9.38
C SER A 55 -9.63 -10.68 10.24
N ASP A 56 -8.45 -10.76 9.64
CA ASP A 56 -7.19 -10.85 10.37
C ASP A 56 -6.92 -9.60 11.21
N PHE A 57 -7.22 -8.41 10.70
CA PHE A 57 -7.20 -7.19 11.50
C PHE A 57 -8.21 -7.24 12.65
N GLY A 58 -9.41 -7.76 12.40
CA GLY A 58 -10.40 -7.97 13.45
C GLY A 58 -9.85 -8.85 14.59
N ASN A 59 -9.19 -9.95 14.24
CA ASN A 59 -8.55 -10.84 15.20
C ASN A 59 -7.41 -10.14 15.96
N LEU A 60 -6.57 -9.36 15.27
CA LEU A 60 -5.44 -8.64 15.88
C LEU A 60 -5.89 -7.62 16.93
N PHE A 61 -6.99 -6.91 16.68
CA PHE A 61 -7.52 -5.89 17.58
C PHE A 61 -8.59 -6.43 18.53
N GLY A 62 -8.90 -7.73 18.50
CA GLY A 62 -9.94 -8.35 19.33
C GLY A 62 -11.37 -7.98 18.95
N PHE A 63 -11.59 -7.42 17.77
CA PHE A 63 -12.89 -6.99 17.27
C PHE A 63 -13.40 -7.87 16.14
N ASN A 64 -14.47 -8.63 16.36
CA ASN A 64 -15.02 -9.48 15.32
C ASN A 64 -15.90 -8.68 14.33
N ARG A 65 -15.64 -8.85 13.03
CA ARG A 65 -16.42 -8.28 11.91
C ARG A 65 -16.59 -6.75 11.91
N VAL A 66 -15.65 -6.00 12.47
CA VAL A 66 -15.71 -4.53 12.44
C VAL A 66 -15.23 -4.01 11.09
N PHE A 67 -14.03 -4.40 10.66
CA PHE A 67 -13.45 -3.95 9.40
C PHE A 67 -14.20 -4.50 8.17
N THR A 68 -14.73 -5.73 8.24
CA THR A 68 -15.47 -6.37 7.14
C THR A 68 -16.85 -5.74 6.88
N ARG A 69 -17.37 -4.92 7.81
CA ARG A 69 -18.64 -4.20 7.65
C ARG A 69 -18.54 -2.98 6.73
N THR A 70 -17.35 -2.45 6.49
CA THR A 70 -17.12 -1.26 5.66
C THR A 70 -17.84 -1.36 4.31
N GLN A 71 -17.70 -2.47 3.61
CA GLN A 71 -18.34 -2.72 2.32
C GLN A 71 -19.87 -2.88 2.41
N GLY A 72 -20.40 -3.33 3.55
CA GLY A 72 -21.84 -3.37 3.81
C GLY A 72 -22.43 -1.96 3.99
N MET A 73 -21.67 -1.04 4.58
CA MET A 73 -22.07 0.36 4.75
C MET A 73 -22.11 1.10 3.40
N PHE A 74 -21.22 0.77 2.47
CA PHE A 74 -21.26 1.33 1.10
C PHE A 74 -22.38 0.76 0.22
N LYS A 75 -22.94 -0.43 0.55
CA LYS A 75 -24.03 -1.08 -0.20
C LYS A 75 -25.43 -0.78 0.32
N LEU A 76 -25.56 -0.07 1.45
CA LEU A 76 -26.83 0.41 1.98
C LEU A 76 -26.87 1.94 1.83
N PRO A 77 -27.17 2.47 0.64
CA PRO A 77 -27.31 3.90 0.46
C PRO A 77 -28.68 4.33 1.00
N THR A 78 -28.70 5.34 1.87
CA THR A 78 -29.82 6.27 2.01
C THR A 78 -29.69 7.46 1.05
N LEU A 79 -28.86 7.35 0.01
CA LEU A 79 -28.61 8.35 -1.03
C LEU A 79 -28.63 7.70 -2.42
#